data_AF-A0A3D1T0P2-F1
#
_entry.id   AF-A0A3D1T0P2-F1
#
_cell.length_a   1.000
_cell.length_b   1.000
_cell.length_c   1.000
_cell.angle_alpha   90.00
_cell.angle_beta   90.00
_cell.angle_gamma   90.00
#
_symmetry.space_group_name_H-M   'P 1'
#
loop_
_entity.id
_entity.type
_entity.pdbx_description
1 polymer ?
#
loop_
_entity_poly.entity_id
_entity_poly.type
_entity_poly.pdbx_seq_one_letter_code
_entity_poly.pdbx_strand_id
1 'polypeptide(L)' 'MNIQFKKGVLELCVLALLKKQDFYGYELVHRISENITIAEGTIYPLLRRLTLEGYFTTYL' A
#
# COMPACT_ATOMS: atom_id res chain seq x y z
N MET A 1 -14.81 5.15 12.35
CA MET A 1 -13.78 4.10 12.16
C MET A 1 -12.49 4.55 12.83
N ASN A 2 -11.89 3.75 13.71
CA ASN A 2 -10.63 4.08 14.38
C ASN A 2 -9.50 4.27 13.33
N ILE A 3 -8.66 5.30 13.49
CA ILE A 3 -7.56 5.60 12.56
C ILE A 3 -6.58 4.42 12.46
N GLN A 4 -6.35 3.71 13.57
CA GLN A 4 -5.49 2.52 13.56
C GLN A 4 -6.07 1.39 12.72
N PHE A 5 -7.40 1.24 12.74
CA PHE A 5 -8.08 0.25 11.91
C PHE A 5 -7.92 0.57 10.43
N LYS A 6 -8.07 1.84 10.02
CA LYS A 6 -7.84 2.26 8.64
C LYS A 6 -6.40 1.97 8.17
N LYS A 7 -5.40 2.18 9.03
CA LYS A 7 -3.99 1.88 8.73
C LYS A 7 -3.77 0.37 8.53
N GLY A 8 -4.31 -0.46 9.41
CA GLY A 8 -4.21 -1.91 9.28
C GLY A 8 -4.89 -2.45 8.02
N VAL A 9 -6.07 -1.93 7.69
CA VAL A 9 -6.77 -2.30 6.44
C VAL A 9 -5.95 -1.90 5.21
N LEU A 10 -5.38 -0.69 5.19
CA LEU A 10 -4.56 -0.23 4.07
C LEU A 10 -3.35 -1.13 3.84
N GLU A 11 -2.66 -1.53 4.91
CA GLU A 11 -1.52 -2.45 4.86
C GLU A 11 -1.92 -3.80 4.26
N LEU A 12 -3.04 -4.37 4.72
CA LEU A 12 -3.58 -5.61 4.17
C LEU A 12 -3.93 -5.48 2.69
N CYS A 13 -4.51 -4.36 2.25
CA CYS A 13 -4.82 -4.12 0.85
C CYS A 13 -3.56 -4.09 -0.02
N VAL A 14 -2.49 -3.41 0.43
CA VAL A 14 -1.20 -3.38 -0.27
C VAL A 14 -0.65 -4.79 -0.45
N LEU A 15 -0.55 -5.55 0.65
CA LEU A 15 0.03 -6.89 0.61
C LEU A 15 -0.83 -7.87 -0.19
N ALA A 16 -2.16 -7.76 -0.11
CA ALA A 16 -3.08 -8.59 -0.87
C ALA A 16 -3.02 -8.32 -2.39
N LEU A 17 -2.78 -7.07 -2.81
CA LEU A 17 -2.55 -6.73 -4.20
C LEU A 17 -1.21 -7.29 -4.68
N LEU A 18 -0.12 -7.01 -3.96
CA LEU A 18 1.22 -7.49 -4.30
C LEU A 18 1.33 -9.02 -4.32
N LYS A 19 0.52 -9.73 -3.54
CA LYS A 19 0.44 -11.20 -3.61
C LYS A 19 -0.07 -11.71 -4.96
N LYS A 20 -0.85 -10.92 -5.70
CA LYS A 20 -1.41 -11.34 -7.00
C LYS A 20 -0.43 -11.16 -8.14
N GLN A 21 0.28 -10.03 -8.15
CA GLN A 21 1.28 -9.66 -9.14
C GLN A 21 2.06 -8.44 -8.65
N ASP A 22 3.17 -8.16 -9.33
CA ASP A 22 3.94 -6.95 -9.11
C ASP A 22 3.24 -5.74 -9.75
N PHE A 23 3.42 -4.57 -9.13
CA PHE A 23 2.85 -3.31 -9.59
C PHE A 23 3.91 -2.22 -9.60
N TYR A 24 3.83 -1.32 -10.59
CA TYR A 24 4.48 -0.03 -10.45
C TYR A 24 3.85 0.75 -9.30
N GLY A 25 4.68 1.50 -8.55
CA GLY A 25 4.22 2.23 -7.37
C GLY A 25 3.02 3.15 -7.62
N TYR A 26 3.01 3.84 -8.77
CA TYR A 26 1.89 4.68 -9.19
C TYR A 26 0.60 3.88 -9.44
N GLU A 27 0.68 2.74 -10.14
CA GLU A 27 -0.49 1.90 -10.42
C GLU A 27 -1.07 1.32 -9.12
N LEU A 28 -0.21 0.86 -8.21
CA LEU A 28 -0.61 0.35 -6.91
C LEU A 28 -1.36 1.42 -6.09
N VAL A 29 -0.80 2.63 -6.03
CA VAL A 29 -1.42 3.79 -5.36
C VAL A 29 -2.77 4.12 -5.98
N HIS A 30 -2.85 4.16 -7.32
CA HIS A 30 -4.08 4.48 -8.03
C HIS A 30 -5.21 3.49 -7.70
N ARG A 31 -4.95 2.18 -7.83
CA ARG A 31 -5.94 1.12 -7.54
C ARG A 31 -6.45 1.16 -6.10
N ILE A 32 -5.57 1.46 -5.15
CA ILE A 32 -5.95 1.60 -3.74
C ILE A 32 -6.85 2.82 -3.54
N SER A 33 -6.49 3.97 -4.12
CA SER A 33 -7.23 5.22 -3.99
C SER A 33 -8.63 5.18 -4.64
N GLU A 34 -8.83 4.37 -5.67
CA GLU A 34 -10.16 4.14 -6.26
C GLU A 34 -11.15 3.51 -5.28
N ASN A 35 -10.66 2.67 -4.37
CA ASN A 35 -11.49 1.88 -3.45
C ASN A 35 -11.47 2.42 -2.01
N ILE A 36 -10.46 3.23 -1.66
CA ILE A 36 -10.25 3.74 -0.31
C ILE A 36 -9.92 5.24 -0.36
N THR A 37 -10.78 6.05 0.26
CA THR A 37 -10.55 7.50 0.38
C THR A 37 -9.38 7.79 1.33
N ILE A 38 -8.18 7.92 0.76
CA ILE A 38 -6.92 8.16 1.46
C ILE A 38 -6.10 9.19 0.70
N ALA A 39 -5.39 10.05 1.43
CA ALA A 39 -4.47 11.01 0.82
C ALA A 39 -3.25 10.26 0.23
N GLU A 40 -2.90 10.53 -1.04
CA GLU A 40 -1.80 9.88 -1.75
C GLU A 40 -0.47 9.92 -0.96
N GLY A 41 -0.23 11.04 -0.25
CA GLY A 41 0.95 11.23 0.60
C GLY A 41 1.06 10.25 1.79
N THR A 42 0.05 9.41 2.04
CA THR A 42 0.10 8.38 3.09
C THR A 42 0.48 7.00 2.57
N ILE A 43 0.32 6.72 1.27
CA ILE A 43 0.60 5.41 0.70
C ILE A 43 2.11 5.24 0.48
N TYR A 44 2.81 6.24 -0.07
CA TYR A 44 4.26 6.12 -0.28
C TYR A 44 5.06 5.88 1.02
N PRO A 45 4.79 6.56 2.15
CA PRO A 45 5.43 6.23 3.42
C PRO A 45 5.14 4.81 3.90
N LEU A 46 3.91 4.31 3.68
CA LEU A 46 3.55 2.93 4.00
C LEU A 46 4.36 1.94 3.15
N LEU A 47 4.41 2.16 1.83
CA LEU A 47 5.19 1.29 0.93
C LEU A 47 6.66 1.24 1.37
N ARG A 48 7.26 2.41 1.63
CA ARG A 48 8.63 2.50 2.14
C ARG A 48 8.81 1.71 3.44
N ARG A 49 7.87 1.82 4.39
CA ARG A 49 7.93 1.08 5.65
C ARG A 49 7.89 -0.43 5.40
N LEU A 50 6.94 -0.91 4.60
CA LEU A 50 6.76 -2.34 4.32
C LEU A 50 7.96 -2.94 3.58
N THR A 51 8.62 -2.16 2.71
CA THR A 51 9.90 -2.56 2.09
C THR A 51 11.01 -2.68 3.14
N LEU A 52 11.12 -1.72 4.06
CA LEU A 52 12.12 -1.77 5.15
C LEU A 52 11.86 -2.92 6.14
N GLU A 53 10.60 -3.28 6.34
CA GLU A 53 10.19 -4.43 7.16
C GLU A 53 10.36 -5.78 6.42
N GLY A 54 10.72 -5.76 5.13
CA GLY A 54 11.03 -6.95 4.35
C GLY A 54 9.83 -7.71 3.80
N TYR A 55 8.64 -7.09 3.76
CA TYR A 55 7.45 -7.74 3.22
C TYR A 55 7.46 -7.86 1.69
N PHE A 56 8.14 -6.96 1.00
CA PHE A 56 8.37 -7.01 -0.44
C PHE A 56 9.61 -6.20 -0.81
N THR A 57 10.12 -6.40 -2.03
CA THR A 57 11.24 -5.66 -2.59
C THR A 57 10.77 -4.74 -3.71
N THR A 58 11.62 -3.77 -4.06
CA THR A 58 11.40 -2.88 -5.21
C THR A 58 12.54 -3.08 -6.20
N TYR A 59 12.24 -2.98 -7.49
CA TYR A 59 13.21 -3.09 -8.58
C TYR A 59 12.94 -2.01 -9.64
N LEU A 60 13.86 -1.86 -10.60
CA LEU A 60 13.79 -0.91 -11.72
C LEU A 60 13.26 -1.59 -12.98
#